data_AF-A0A1I7SZN9-F1
#
_entry.id   AF-A0A1I7SZN9-F1
#
_cell.length_a   1.000
_cell.length_b   1.000
_cell.length_c   1.000
_cell.angle_alpha   90.00
_cell.angle_beta   90.00
_cell.angle_gamma   90.00
#
_symmetry.space_group_name_H-M   'P 1'
#
loop_
_entity.id
_entity.type
_entity.pdbx_description
1 polymer ?
#
loop_
_entity_poly.entity_id
_entity_poly.type
_entity_poly.pdbx_seq_one_letter_code
_entity_poly.pdbx_strand_id
1 'polypeptide(L)'
;MGNCIIAGARSSQGIVPSSMYSRRNSMELIAADVATKHAKKETMIRYFRCIEEIEKTTLGIVNIFNDAVDCFEKNEEYKHILESLQTRLFDLHQSLCLLFKLSVYKVDFSVPERKELAQEMLDLVKKLWKDIKDTFEGNRFGFIEMEKRIDRLVKKTADLTRVV
;
A
#
# COMPACT_ATOMS: atom_id res chain seq x y z
N MET A 1 42.94 -13.26 -0.84
CA MET A 1 42.09 -14.41 -0.45
C MET A 1 40.86 -13.84 0.23
N GLY A 2 39.77 -13.68 -0.52
CA GLY A 2 38.49 -13.19 0.00
C GLY A 2 37.48 -14.34 -0.07
N ASN A 3 36.93 -14.71 1.08
CA ASN A 3 36.12 -15.90 1.28
C ASN A 3 34.82 -15.89 0.46
N CYS A 4 34.60 -16.97 -0.29
CA CYS A 4 33.29 -17.36 -0.80
C CYS A 4 32.38 -17.76 0.38
N ILE A 5 31.22 -17.15 0.51
CA ILE A 5 30.13 -17.68 1.35
C ILE A 5 29.19 -18.46 0.42
N ILE A 6 29.17 -19.77 0.65
CA ILE A 6 28.32 -20.75 0.01
C ILE A 6 26.86 -20.44 0.37
N ALA A 7 26.03 -20.14 -0.62
CA ALA A 7 24.58 -20.07 -0.46
C ALA A 7 24.01 -21.50 -0.50
N GLY A 8 23.74 -22.06 0.69
CA GLY A 8 23.01 -23.31 0.85
C GLY A 8 21.50 -23.17 0.54
N ALA A 9 20.86 -24.30 0.25
CA ALA A 9 19.47 -24.38 -0.20
C ALA A 9 18.42 -24.12 0.90
N ARG A 10 17.33 -23.45 0.46
CA ARG A 10 15.96 -23.35 0.99
C ARG A 10 15.68 -23.82 2.44
N SER A 11 15.36 -22.87 3.30
CA SER A 11 14.27 -23.05 4.28
C SER A 11 13.58 -21.72 4.57
N SER A 12 12.27 -21.83 4.70
CA SER A 12 11.25 -20.82 4.95
C SER A 12 11.44 -20.08 6.28
N GLN A 13 11.82 -18.80 6.23
CA GLN A 13 11.37 -17.77 7.17
C GLN A 13 11.39 -16.43 6.41
N GLY A 14 10.34 -15.63 6.56
CA GLY A 14 10.21 -14.34 5.91
C GLY A 14 11.34 -13.39 6.30
N ILE A 15 12.38 -13.32 5.47
CA ILE A 15 13.44 -12.33 5.58
C ILE A 15 12.88 -11.05 4.96
N VAL A 16 12.33 -10.18 5.79
CA VAL A 16 12.18 -8.76 5.43
C VAL A 16 13.61 -8.25 5.17
N PRO A 17 13.94 -7.78 3.96
CA PRO A 17 15.31 -7.35 3.69
C PRO A 17 15.70 -6.18 4.58
N SER A 18 16.84 -6.32 5.25
CA SER A 18 17.46 -5.35 6.18
C SER A 18 17.77 -3.98 5.55
N SER A 19 17.49 -3.79 4.25
CA SER A 19 17.55 -2.51 3.56
C SER A 19 16.44 -1.54 3.98
N MET A 20 15.41 -1.99 4.72
CA MET A 20 14.38 -1.11 5.30
C MET A 20 14.90 -0.10 6.33
N TYR A 21 16.13 -0.27 6.86
CA TYR A 21 16.75 0.65 7.82
C TYR A 21 17.92 1.45 7.25
N SER A 22 18.12 1.46 5.92
CA SER A 22 19.14 2.29 5.29
C SER A 22 18.68 3.75 5.23
N ARG A 23 19.28 4.58 6.10
CA ARG A 23 19.13 6.04 6.16
C ARG A 23 19.31 6.70 4.79
N ARG A 24 18.22 7.23 4.22
CA ARG A 24 18.18 8.49 3.44
C ARG A 24 16.71 8.90 3.24
N ASN A 25 16.32 9.93 3.97
CA ASN A 25 15.00 10.57 4.08
C ASN A 25 13.96 9.76 4.87
N SER A 26 13.88 9.99 6.19
CA SER A 26 12.70 9.64 6.97
C SER A 26 11.45 10.28 6.31
N MET A 27 10.30 9.62 6.38
CA MET A 27 9.04 10.19 5.85
C MET A 27 8.74 11.58 6.44
N GLU A 28 9.27 11.87 7.64
CA GLU A 28 9.23 13.18 8.29
C GLU A 28 9.97 14.28 7.50
N LEU A 29 11.10 14.00 6.86
CA LEU A 29 11.79 15.01 6.02
C LEU A 29 10.99 15.32 4.74
N ILE A 30 10.29 14.32 4.20
CA ILE A 30 9.42 14.50 3.04
C ILE A 30 8.15 15.27 3.44
N ALA A 31 7.73 15.26 4.72
CA ALA A 31 6.64 16.07 5.26
C ALA A 31 6.82 17.56 4.95
N ALA A 32 8.03 18.09 5.16
CA ALA A 32 8.38 19.50 4.98
C ALA A 32 8.63 19.91 3.52
N ASP A 33 9.05 18.99 2.65
CA ASP A 33 9.55 19.30 1.30
C ASP A 33 8.49 19.14 0.17
N VAL A 34 7.20 19.38 0.44
CA VAL A 34 6.14 19.21 -0.58
C VAL A 34 6.23 20.24 -1.69
N ALA A 35 6.18 19.76 -2.94
CA ALA A 35 6.18 20.62 -4.11
C ALA A 35 7.29 21.69 -4.02
N THR A 36 8.50 21.30 -3.60
CA THR A 36 9.65 22.21 -3.46
C THR A 36 10.54 22.19 -4.69
N LYS A 37 10.61 21.05 -5.40
CA LYS A 37 11.48 20.85 -6.58
C LYS A 37 10.68 20.91 -7.87
N HIS A 38 11.21 21.50 -8.93
CA HIS A 38 10.55 21.46 -10.24
C HIS A 38 10.57 20.03 -10.82
N ALA A 39 9.42 19.54 -11.28
CA ALA A 39 9.32 18.22 -11.90
C ALA A 39 9.88 18.23 -13.33
N LYS A 40 10.65 17.19 -13.69
CA LYS A 40 10.95 16.90 -15.10
C LYS A 40 9.78 16.13 -15.73
N LYS A 41 9.70 16.11 -17.06
CA LYS A 41 8.66 15.37 -17.81
C LYS A 41 8.54 13.91 -17.36
N GLU A 42 9.66 13.22 -17.21
CA GLU A 42 9.71 11.83 -16.73
C GLU A 42 9.12 11.67 -15.32
N THR A 43 9.40 12.62 -14.42
CA THR A 43 8.87 12.63 -13.05
C THR A 43 7.36 12.82 -13.05
N MET A 44 6.83 13.72 -13.89
CA MET A 44 5.40 13.95 -14.03
C MET A 44 4.69 12.68 -14.55
N ILE A 45 5.23 12.05 -15.59
CA ILE A 45 4.69 10.79 -16.12
C ILE A 45 4.68 9.71 -15.03
N ARG A 46 5.78 9.58 -14.28
CA ARG A 46 5.88 8.60 -13.20
C ARG A 46 4.91 8.89 -12.06
N TYR A 47 4.63 10.16 -11.76
CA TYR A 47 3.68 10.58 -10.75
C TYR A 47 2.24 10.15 -11.10
N PHE A 48 1.76 10.51 -12.29
CA PHE A 48 0.41 10.15 -12.71
C PHE A 48 0.25 8.63 -12.90
N ARG A 49 1.26 7.95 -13.45
CA ARG A 49 1.25 6.49 -13.50
C ARG A 49 1.16 5.86 -12.11
N CYS A 50 1.79 6.45 -11.10
CA CYS A 50 1.68 5.97 -9.73
C CYS A 50 0.24 6.08 -9.20
N ILE A 51 -0.48 7.14 -9.54
CA ILE A 51 -1.89 7.33 -9.18
C ILE A 51 -2.77 6.28 -9.87
N GLU A 52 -2.57 6.04 -11.17
CA GLU A 52 -3.28 5.00 -11.91
C GLU A 52 -3.05 3.60 -11.32
N GLU A 53 -1.82 3.28 -10.93
CA GLU A 53 -1.51 2.01 -10.29
C GLU A 53 -2.19 1.88 -8.91
N ILE A 54 -2.24 2.96 -8.11
CA ILE A 54 -3.00 2.98 -6.85
C ILE A 54 -4.48 2.67 -7.09
N GLU A 55 -5.10 3.24 -8.12
CA GLU A 55 -6.48 2.98 -8.50
C GLU A 55 -6.69 1.50 -8.87
N LYS A 56 -5.88 0.97 -9.78
CA LYS A 56 -5.94 -0.45 -10.19
C LYS A 56 -5.72 -1.40 -9.01
N THR A 57 -4.77 -1.11 -8.12
CA THR A 57 -4.52 -1.93 -6.94
C THR A 57 -5.71 -1.88 -5.99
N THR A 58 -6.33 -0.72 -5.79
CA THR A 58 -7.54 -0.57 -4.95
C THR A 58 -8.71 -1.39 -5.52
N LEU A 59 -8.95 -1.35 -6.83
CA LEU A 59 -9.97 -2.18 -7.47
C LEU A 59 -9.68 -3.68 -7.30
N GLY A 60 -8.42 -4.08 -7.42
CA GLY A 60 -8.01 -5.47 -7.14
C GLY A 60 -8.28 -5.90 -5.70
N ILE A 61 -8.06 -5.01 -4.72
CA ILE A 61 -8.39 -5.26 -3.30
C ILE A 61 -9.89 -5.51 -3.11
N VAL A 62 -10.74 -4.69 -3.76
CA VAL A 62 -12.20 -4.84 -3.68
C VAL A 62 -12.63 -6.19 -4.26
N ASN A 63 -12.10 -6.59 -5.40
CA ASN A 63 -12.45 -7.87 -6.02
C ASN A 63 -12.08 -9.06 -5.12
N ILE A 64 -10.85 -9.08 -4.59
CA ILE A 64 -10.41 -10.14 -3.66
C ILE A 64 -11.26 -10.14 -2.39
N PHE A 65 -11.66 -8.96 -1.89
CA PHE A 65 -12.52 -8.88 -0.72
C PHE A 65 -13.92 -9.42 -0.98
N ASN A 66 -14.51 -9.13 -2.14
CA ASN A 66 -15.80 -9.70 -2.53
C ASN A 66 -15.72 -11.24 -2.63
N ASP A 67 -14.63 -11.78 -3.19
CA ASP A 67 -14.39 -13.23 -3.20
C ASP A 67 -14.36 -13.81 -1.76
N ALA A 68 -13.80 -13.04 -0.80
CA ALA A 68 -13.76 -13.42 0.61
C ALA A 68 -15.15 -13.39 1.28
N VAL A 69 -16.03 -12.48 0.87
CA VAL A 69 -17.44 -12.43 1.32
C VAL A 69 -18.18 -13.67 0.86
N ASP A 70 -17.96 -14.09 -0.39
CA ASP A 70 -18.64 -15.24 -0.99
C ASP A 70 -18.12 -16.58 -0.41
N CYS A 71 -16.86 -16.64 0.00
CA CYS A 71 -16.21 -17.83 0.59
C CYS A 71 -16.16 -17.83 2.13
N PHE A 72 -17.19 -17.33 2.81
CA PHE A 72 -17.18 -17.13 4.28
C PHE A 72 -17.06 -18.40 5.15
N GLU A 73 -17.05 -19.61 4.58
CA GLU A 73 -17.02 -20.88 5.32
C GLU A 73 -15.69 -21.16 6.07
N LYS A 74 -14.74 -20.21 6.09
CA LYS A 74 -13.47 -20.26 6.86
C LYS A 74 -12.63 -21.52 6.62
N ASN A 75 -12.72 -22.05 5.42
CA ASN A 75 -11.95 -23.14 4.86
C ASN A 75 -10.59 -22.64 4.33
N GLU A 76 -9.71 -23.55 3.89
CA GLU A 76 -8.38 -23.20 3.36
C GLU A 76 -8.46 -22.20 2.19
N GLU A 77 -9.55 -22.23 1.42
CA GLU A 77 -9.84 -21.27 0.35
C GLU A 77 -9.99 -19.83 0.89
N TYR A 78 -10.77 -19.63 1.96
CA TYR A 78 -10.89 -18.33 2.62
C TYR A 78 -9.54 -17.80 3.11
N LYS A 79 -8.70 -18.69 3.65
CA LYS A 79 -7.36 -18.34 4.11
C LYS A 79 -6.47 -17.85 2.96
N HIS A 80 -6.48 -18.55 1.83
CA HIS A 80 -5.74 -18.13 0.64
C HIS A 80 -6.23 -16.80 0.07
N ILE A 81 -7.54 -16.55 0.10
CA ILE A 81 -8.10 -15.25 -0.33
C ILE A 81 -7.59 -14.11 0.57
N LEU A 82 -7.59 -14.31 1.89
CA LEU A 82 -7.05 -13.31 2.83
C LEU A 82 -5.52 -13.09 2.67
N GLU A 83 -4.74 -14.13 2.37
CA GLU A 83 -3.32 -14.01 2.04
C GLU A 83 -3.09 -13.19 0.74
N SER A 84 -3.94 -13.42 -0.26
CA SER A 84 -3.97 -12.64 -1.50
C SER A 84 -4.28 -11.16 -1.21
N LEU A 85 -5.25 -10.90 -0.33
CA LEU A 85 -5.62 -9.55 0.11
C LEU A 85 -4.45 -8.85 0.82
N GLN A 86 -3.73 -9.54 1.70
CA GLN A 86 -2.52 -8.99 2.35
C GLN A 86 -1.45 -8.59 1.34
N THR A 87 -1.21 -9.45 0.35
CA THR A 87 -0.25 -9.18 -0.73
C THR A 87 -0.66 -7.93 -1.51
N ARG A 88 -1.95 -7.80 -1.84
CA ARG A 88 -2.43 -6.64 -2.58
C ARG A 88 -2.38 -5.34 -1.77
N LEU A 89 -2.62 -5.41 -0.46
CA LEU A 89 -2.42 -4.29 0.45
C LEU A 89 -0.95 -3.87 0.55
N PHE A 90 -0.01 -4.82 0.45
CA PHE A 90 1.41 -4.52 0.39
C PHE A 90 1.79 -3.78 -0.90
N ASP A 91 1.29 -4.21 -2.06
CA ASP A 91 1.47 -3.49 -3.33
C ASP A 91 0.94 -2.05 -3.24
N LEU A 92 -0.23 -1.88 -2.63
CA LEU A 92 -0.84 -0.56 -2.42
C LEU A 92 0.02 0.31 -1.50
N HIS A 93 0.50 -0.23 -0.38
CA HIS A 93 1.40 0.46 0.52
C HIS A 93 2.67 0.95 -0.18
N GLN A 94 3.29 0.10 -1.02
CA GLN A 94 4.47 0.49 -1.80
C GLN A 94 4.17 1.63 -2.77
N SER A 95 3.02 1.57 -3.46
CA SER A 95 2.60 2.61 -4.41
C SER A 95 2.32 3.94 -3.71
N LEU A 96 1.66 3.91 -2.54
CA LEU A 96 1.44 5.10 -1.72
C LEU A 96 2.75 5.70 -1.20
N CYS A 97 3.70 4.87 -0.77
CA CYS A 97 5.03 5.32 -0.37
C CYS A 97 5.80 5.96 -1.53
N LEU A 98 5.66 5.42 -2.75
CA LEU A 98 6.24 6.00 -3.94
C LEU A 98 5.61 7.37 -4.25
N LEU A 99 4.28 7.46 -4.21
CA LEU A 99 3.56 8.72 -4.39
C LEU A 99 4.06 9.79 -3.42
N PHE A 100 4.18 9.44 -2.13
CA PHE A 100 4.70 10.34 -1.09
C PHE A 100 6.11 10.85 -1.41
N LYS A 101 7.00 9.99 -1.90
CA LYS A 101 8.36 10.38 -2.34
C LYS A 101 8.33 11.30 -3.55
N LEU A 102 7.38 11.10 -4.46
CA LEU A 102 7.23 11.94 -5.65
C LEU A 102 6.55 13.29 -5.34
N SER A 103 5.81 13.41 -4.23
CA SER A 103 5.17 14.67 -3.79
C SER A 103 6.16 15.78 -3.43
N VAL A 104 7.47 15.51 -3.42
CA VAL A 104 8.51 16.54 -3.30
C VAL A 104 8.56 17.44 -4.55
N TYR A 105 8.09 16.92 -5.69
CA TYR A 105 8.13 17.63 -6.96
C TYR A 105 6.84 18.42 -7.22
N LYS A 106 6.98 19.64 -7.74
CA LYS A 106 5.91 20.49 -8.28
C LYS A 106 5.43 19.88 -9.60
N VAL A 107 4.44 19.00 -9.52
CA VAL A 107 3.75 18.43 -10.70
C VAL A 107 2.58 19.33 -11.09
N ASP A 108 1.71 19.64 -10.13
CA ASP A 108 0.59 20.55 -10.24
C ASP A 108 0.29 21.19 -8.86
N PHE A 109 -0.77 22.00 -8.78
CA PHE A 109 -1.18 22.67 -7.54
C PHE A 109 -1.78 21.72 -6.49
N SER A 110 -2.17 20.51 -6.88
CA SER A 110 -2.89 19.58 -6.01
C SER A 110 -2.00 18.53 -5.34
N VAL A 111 -0.68 18.58 -5.57
CA VAL A 111 0.31 17.73 -4.88
C VAL A 111 0.17 17.73 -3.35
N PRO A 112 -0.07 18.85 -2.65
CA PRO A 112 -0.27 18.84 -1.20
C PRO A 112 -1.48 18.01 -0.77
N GLU A 113 -2.63 18.22 -1.42
CA GLU A 113 -3.87 17.50 -1.14
C GLU A 113 -3.72 15.99 -1.41
N ARG A 114 -3.14 15.62 -2.57
CA ARG A 114 -2.88 14.21 -2.89
C ARG A 114 -1.94 13.53 -1.91
N LYS A 115 -0.99 14.27 -1.32
CA LYS A 115 -0.10 13.75 -0.29
C LYS A 115 -0.84 13.48 1.01
N GLU A 116 -1.74 14.38 1.43
CA GLU A 116 -2.59 14.17 2.60
C GLU A 116 -3.49 12.94 2.42
N LEU A 117 -4.15 12.83 1.26
CA LEU A 117 -4.93 11.64 0.90
C LEU A 117 -4.08 10.37 0.93
N ALA A 118 -2.87 10.39 0.36
CA ALA A 118 -1.97 9.24 0.38
C ALA A 118 -1.57 8.84 1.81
N GLN A 119 -1.38 9.80 2.71
CA GLN A 119 -1.09 9.55 4.12
C GLN A 119 -2.27 8.90 4.84
N GLU A 120 -3.49 9.40 4.62
CA GLU A 120 -4.70 8.79 5.17
C GLU A 120 -4.89 7.35 4.66
N MET A 121 -4.66 7.12 3.37
CA MET A 121 -4.71 5.79 2.77
C MET A 121 -3.66 4.84 3.36
N LEU A 122 -2.43 5.31 3.63
CA LEU A 122 -1.41 4.50 4.30
C LEU A 122 -1.87 4.05 5.70
N ASP A 123 -2.52 4.94 6.44
CA ASP A 123 -3.02 4.60 7.77
C ASP A 123 -4.24 3.67 7.71
N LEU A 124 -5.06 3.75 6.65
CA LEU A 124 -6.10 2.75 6.37
C LEU A 124 -5.50 1.38 6.06
N VAL A 125 -4.45 1.30 5.23
CA VAL A 125 -3.77 0.04 4.88
C VAL A 125 -3.20 -0.64 6.12
N LYS A 126 -2.56 0.11 7.02
CA LYS A 126 -2.05 -0.43 8.30
C LYS A 126 -3.17 -1.02 9.16
N LYS A 127 -4.32 -0.36 9.21
CA LYS A 127 -5.48 -0.86 9.96
C LYS A 127 -6.06 -2.11 9.30
N LEU A 128 -6.16 -2.14 7.97
CA LEU A 128 -6.61 -3.32 7.23
C LEU A 128 -5.74 -4.56 7.48
N TRP A 129 -4.41 -4.40 7.54
CA TRP A 129 -3.53 -5.52 7.93
C TRP A 129 -3.83 -6.05 9.33
N LYS A 130 -4.12 -5.15 10.28
CA LYS A 130 -4.53 -5.54 11.63
C LYS A 130 -5.87 -6.30 11.57
N ASP A 131 -6.87 -5.79 10.87
CA ASP A 131 -8.18 -6.42 10.83
C ASP A 131 -8.14 -7.79 10.13
N ILE A 132 -7.30 -7.97 9.09
CA ILE A 132 -7.05 -9.28 8.47
C ILE A 132 -6.41 -10.24 9.47
N LYS A 133 -5.40 -9.77 10.23
CA LYS A 133 -4.77 -10.58 11.28
C LYS A 133 -5.79 -11.00 12.34
N ASP A 134 -6.59 -10.06 12.84
CA ASP A 134 -7.64 -10.33 13.83
C ASP A 134 -8.66 -11.35 13.26
N THR A 135 -8.96 -11.28 11.96
CA THR A 135 -9.85 -12.22 11.26
C THR A 135 -9.25 -13.63 11.20
N PHE A 136 -7.95 -13.77 10.91
CA PHE A 136 -7.22 -15.05 10.98
C PHE A 136 -7.23 -15.65 12.39
N GLU A 137 -7.17 -14.81 13.42
CA GLU A 137 -7.26 -15.22 14.83
C GLU A 137 -8.70 -15.59 15.26
N GLY A 138 -9.67 -15.55 14.34
CA GLY A 138 -11.05 -15.97 14.56
C GLY A 138 -11.97 -14.88 15.08
N ASN A 139 -11.50 -13.63 15.18
CA ASN A 139 -12.30 -12.50 15.65
C ASN A 139 -13.35 -12.10 14.60
N ARG A 140 -14.64 -12.31 14.93
CA ARG A 140 -15.77 -11.95 14.04
C ARG A 140 -15.88 -10.45 13.77
N PHE A 141 -15.30 -9.59 14.62
CA PHE A 141 -15.30 -8.15 14.39
C PHE A 141 -14.30 -7.71 13.30
N GLY A 142 -13.26 -8.51 13.03
CA GLY A 142 -12.25 -8.17 12.03
C GLY A 142 -12.84 -7.97 10.64
N PHE A 143 -13.72 -8.88 10.21
CA PHE A 143 -14.32 -8.84 8.87
C PHE A 143 -15.23 -7.62 8.64
N ILE A 144 -16.10 -7.29 9.60
CA ILE A 144 -16.97 -6.11 9.53
C ILE A 144 -16.14 -4.82 9.47
N GLU A 145 -15.04 -4.79 10.21
CA GLU A 145 -14.13 -3.65 10.24
C GLU A 145 -13.30 -3.53 8.96
N MET A 146 -12.98 -4.65 8.29
CA MET A 146 -12.38 -4.67 6.96
C MET A 146 -13.29 -4.03 5.91
N GLU A 147 -14.56 -4.46 5.84
CA GLU A 147 -15.56 -3.92 4.89
C GLU A 147 -15.63 -2.39 4.95
N LYS A 148 -15.85 -1.84 6.16
CA LYS A 148 -15.93 -0.38 6.38
C LYS A 148 -14.67 0.36 5.94
N ARG A 149 -13.49 -0.25 6.09
CA ARG A 149 -12.22 0.40 5.71
C ARG A 149 -11.93 0.28 4.24
N ILE A 150 -12.32 -0.81 3.60
CA ILE A 150 -12.26 -0.97 2.14
C ILE A 150 -13.15 0.08 1.48
N ASP A 151 -14.37 0.29 1.97
CA ASP A 151 -15.25 1.37 1.50
C ASP A 151 -14.62 2.75 1.61
N ARG A 152 -13.97 3.04 2.75
CA ARG A 152 -13.24 4.31 2.94
C ARG A 152 -12.05 4.41 2.00
N LEU A 153 -11.33 3.31 1.80
CA LEU A 153 -10.19 3.27 0.89
C LEU A 153 -10.63 3.57 -0.54
N VAL A 154 -11.72 2.97 -1.02
CA VAL A 154 -12.29 3.24 -2.35
C VAL A 154 -12.65 4.71 -2.50
N LYS A 155 -13.32 5.32 -1.50
CA LYS A 155 -13.66 6.75 -1.53
C LYS A 155 -12.41 7.63 -1.62
N LYS A 156 -11.39 7.35 -0.81
CA LYS A 156 -10.13 8.12 -0.82
C LYS A 156 -9.34 7.95 -2.11
N THR A 157 -9.35 6.77 -2.70
CA THR A 157 -8.78 6.52 -4.03
C THR A 157 -9.52 7.33 -5.11
N ALA A 158 -10.84 7.40 -5.06
CA ALA A 158 -11.63 8.20 -6.00
C ALA A 158 -11.37 9.71 -5.83
N ASP A 159 -11.20 10.19 -4.60
CA ASP A 159 -10.79 11.57 -4.34
C ASP A 159 -9.38 11.84 -4.93
N LEU A 160 -8.44 10.91 -4.73
CA LEU A 160 -7.07 11.01 -5.26
C LEU A 160 -7.03 11.14 -6.79
N THR A 161 -7.89 10.41 -7.51
CA THR A 161 -7.95 10.43 -8.99
C THR A 161 -8.75 11.61 -9.54
N ARG A 162 -9.74 12.13 -8.82
CA ARG A 162 -10.53 13.31 -9.22
C ARG A 162 -9.76 14.62 -9.14
N VAL A 163 -8.75 14.67 -8.30
CA VAL A 163 -7.90 15.85 -8.06
C VAL A 163 -6.92 16.11 -9.24
N VAL A 164 -7.13 15.47 -10.40
CA VAL A 164 -6.37 15.56 -11.67
C VAL A 164 -6.94 16.64 -12.59
#